data_AF-A0A543NGR9-F1
#
_entry.id   AF-A0A543NGR9-F1
#
_cell.length_a   1.000
_cell.length_b   1.000
_cell.length_c   1.000
_cell.angle_alpha   90.00
_cell.angle_beta   90.00
_cell.angle_gamma   90.00
#
_symmetry.space_group_name_H-M   'P 1'
#
loop_
_entity.id
_entity.type
_entity.pdbx_description
1 polymer ?
#
loop_
_entity_poly.entity_id
_entity_poly.type
_entity_poly.pdbx_seq_one_letter_code
_entity_poly.pdbx_strand_id
1 'polypeptide(L)'
;MPTISLSPMMILLLSASAGLLWILAVWAVHMYTAEKRVAADDEIKSKKKNEEDQTFILYRITSALGRPFRNRALNALSDEQQKAIRRRLEAAGNPNGLTVELYVQRKVGDIILFGSTSLVLFAGGSFLWSIITFLFVFMTELDLYSRARKRQDEIQEKLPDFLDVLAVTVGAGLSFRQALERVTDSMPSVLSEEFRVALRQMDLGTSRRQAFRSLAERNKNESLGKFVTAIQQAEELGAPLAQALSEIGDDMRRDDAQYMRRKAQKLNPRVTGVTAATLLPGLIILICGAMFFGMDVDFSSLGNL
;
A
#
# COMPACT_ATOMS: atom_id res chain seq x y z
N MET A 1 50.42 -29.93 20.17
CA MET A 1 49.22 -29.09 19.97
C MET A 1 48.11 -30.00 19.50
N PRO A 2 47.04 -30.26 20.26
CA PRO A 2 45.98 -31.14 19.82
C PRO A 2 45.12 -30.42 18.77
N THR A 3 45.06 -30.97 17.57
CA THR A 3 44.17 -30.51 16.51
C THR A 3 42.75 -30.97 16.82
N ILE A 4 41.87 -30.05 17.17
CA ILE A 4 40.44 -30.31 17.36
C ILE A 4 39.86 -30.68 15.99
N SER A 5 39.79 -31.99 15.69
CA SER A 5 39.12 -32.48 14.49
C SER A 5 37.61 -32.46 14.73
N LEU A 6 36.96 -31.37 14.35
CA LEU A 6 35.50 -31.26 14.32
C LEU A 6 34.94 -32.39 13.45
N SER A 7 34.13 -33.27 14.04
CA SER A 7 33.46 -34.33 13.27
C SER A 7 32.53 -33.67 12.21
N PRO A 8 32.36 -34.28 11.02
CA PRO A 8 31.50 -33.74 9.96
C PRO A 8 30.06 -33.47 10.45
N MET A 9 29.59 -34.27 11.40
CA MET A 9 28.28 -34.12 12.04
C MET A 9 28.20 -32.86 12.93
N MET A 10 29.29 -32.50 13.62
CA MET A 10 29.37 -31.30 14.44
C MET A 10 29.41 -30.02 13.58
N ILE A 11 30.05 -30.06 12.41
CA ILE A 11 30.05 -28.97 11.42
C ILE A 11 28.64 -28.77 10.84
N LEU A 12 27.93 -29.87 10.54
CA LEU A 12 26.54 -29.80 10.07
C LEU A 12 25.61 -29.20 11.14
N LEU A 13 25.73 -29.59 12.40
CA LEU A 13 24.94 -29.03 13.50
C LEU A 13 25.27 -27.55 13.79
N LEU A 14 26.54 -27.16 13.69
CA LEU A 14 26.97 -25.75 13.82
C LEU A 14 26.47 -24.89 12.65
N SER A 15 26.47 -25.43 11.42
CA SER A 15 25.94 -24.72 10.25
C SER A 15 24.42 -24.57 10.28
N ALA A 16 23.70 -25.60 10.79
CA ALA A 16 22.25 -25.57 10.95
C ALA A 16 21.81 -24.59 12.04
N SER A 17 22.54 -24.54 13.17
CA SER A 17 22.29 -23.58 14.25
C SER A 17 22.66 -22.15 13.85
N ALA A 18 23.74 -21.94 13.10
CA ALA A 18 24.09 -20.63 12.54
C ALA A 18 23.03 -20.14 11.53
N GLY A 19 22.50 -21.03 10.69
CA GLY A 19 21.40 -20.72 9.75
C GLY A 19 20.10 -20.35 10.47
N LEU A 20 19.76 -21.07 11.54
CA LEU A 20 18.59 -20.78 12.38
C LEU A 20 18.72 -19.41 13.09
N LEU A 21 19.91 -19.09 13.61
CA LEU A 21 20.22 -17.80 14.21
C LEU A 21 20.17 -16.66 13.20
N TRP A 22 20.60 -16.88 11.95
CA TRP A 22 20.53 -15.88 10.89
C TRP A 22 19.09 -15.61 10.45
N ILE A 23 18.26 -16.65 10.34
CA ILE A 23 16.82 -16.52 10.04
C ILE A 23 16.11 -15.77 11.17
N LEU A 24 16.40 -16.09 12.44
CA LEU A 24 15.84 -15.38 13.59
C LEU A 24 16.34 -13.92 13.67
N ALA A 25 17.60 -13.64 13.34
CA ALA A 25 18.14 -12.29 13.30
C ALA A 25 17.50 -11.45 12.18
N VAL A 26 17.33 -12.01 10.98
CA VAL A 26 16.64 -11.35 9.86
C VAL A 26 15.16 -11.11 10.20
N TRP A 27 14.51 -12.07 10.84
CA TRP A 27 13.11 -11.94 11.26
C TRP A 27 12.93 -10.94 12.40
N ALA A 28 13.89 -10.88 13.34
CA ALA A 28 13.94 -9.88 14.41
C ALA A 28 14.21 -8.47 13.87
N VAL A 29 15.12 -8.31 12.92
CA VAL A 29 15.37 -7.03 12.23
C VAL A 29 14.14 -6.60 11.43
N HIS A 30 13.47 -7.54 10.75
CA HIS A 30 12.21 -7.26 10.05
C HIS A 30 11.11 -6.79 11.02
N MET A 31 10.99 -7.41 12.20
CA MET A 31 10.09 -6.97 13.27
C MET A 31 10.47 -5.59 13.84
N TYR A 32 11.76 -5.32 14.07
CA TYR A 32 12.25 -4.04 14.60
C TYR A 32 12.04 -2.88 13.61
N THR A 33 12.14 -3.16 12.30
CA THR A 33 11.80 -2.17 11.27
C THR A 33 10.31 -1.84 11.18
N ALA A 34 9.42 -2.63 11.80
CA ALA A 34 8.00 -2.30 11.90
C ALA A 34 7.71 -1.21 12.94
N GLU A 35 8.61 -0.99 13.91
CA GLU A 35 8.51 0.02 14.97
C GLU A 35 8.91 1.43 14.46
N LYS A 36 9.77 1.49 13.43
CA LYS A 36 10.14 2.73 12.72
C LYS A 36 9.00 3.40 11.92
N ARG A 37 7.78 2.84 11.93
CA ARG A 37 6.62 3.43 11.25
C ARG A 37 6.22 4.82 11.78
N VAL A 38 6.67 5.21 12.97
CA VAL A 38 6.46 6.57 13.52
C VAL A 38 7.54 7.56 13.04
N ALA A 39 8.74 7.09 12.67
CA ALA A 39 9.77 7.89 11.99
C ALA A 39 9.62 7.86 10.45
N ALA A 40 8.66 7.09 9.94
CA ALA A 40 8.50 6.83 8.52
C ALA A 40 7.97 8.03 7.74
N ASP A 41 7.40 9.07 8.36
CA ASP A 41 6.84 10.19 7.59
C ASP A 41 7.92 11.04 6.88
N ASP A 42 9.13 11.14 7.47
CA ASP A 42 10.27 11.82 6.86
C ASP A 42 11.08 10.91 5.92
N GLU A 43 11.22 9.61 6.22
CA GLU A 43 11.81 8.63 5.30
C GLU A 43 10.91 8.36 4.08
N ILE A 44 9.58 8.37 4.22
CA ILE A 44 8.63 8.23 3.11
C ILE A 44 8.76 9.43 2.17
N LYS A 45 8.94 10.66 2.66
CA LYS A 45 9.19 11.84 1.79
C LYS A 45 10.52 11.74 1.04
N SER A 46 11.59 11.30 1.72
CA SER A 46 12.92 11.09 1.11
C SER A 46 12.92 9.96 0.07
N LYS A 47 12.29 8.83 0.38
CA LYS A 47 12.17 7.68 -0.52
C LYS A 47 11.26 7.96 -1.71
N LYS A 48 10.18 8.73 -1.51
CA LYS A 48 9.25 9.15 -2.57
C LYS A 48 9.93 10.04 -3.62
N LYS A 49 10.87 10.91 -3.22
CA LYS A 49 11.67 11.75 -4.13
C LYS A 49 12.66 10.92 -4.96
N ASN A 50 13.34 9.95 -4.34
CA ASN A 50 14.27 9.05 -5.05
C ASN A 50 13.55 8.02 -5.95
N GLU A 51 12.38 7.53 -5.56
CA GLU A 51 11.54 6.67 -6.39
C GLU A 51 10.98 7.44 -7.60
N GLU A 52 10.61 8.73 -7.46
CA GLU A 52 10.18 9.56 -8.60
C GLU A 52 11.27 9.72 -9.67
N ASP A 53 12.52 9.95 -9.29
CA ASP A 53 13.64 10.07 -10.24
C ASP A 53 14.04 8.73 -10.90
N GLN A 54 14.02 7.62 -10.15
CA GLN A 54 14.33 6.29 -10.73
C GLN A 54 13.21 5.76 -11.62
N THR A 55 11.96 5.97 -11.23
CA THR A 55 10.80 5.60 -12.04
C THR A 55 10.74 6.42 -13.33
N PHE A 56 11.21 7.67 -13.34
CA PHE A 56 11.28 8.51 -14.53
C PHE A 56 12.14 7.91 -15.66
N ILE A 57 13.32 7.35 -15.34
CA ILE A 57 14.22 6.75 -16.34
C ILE A 57 13.65 5.44 -16.89
N LEU A 58 13.16 4.56 -16.01
CA LEU A 58 12.54 3.29 -16.40
C LEU A 58 11.29 3.53 -17.26
N TYR A 59 10.43 4.47 -16.88
CA TYR A 59 9.25 4.83 -17.66
C TYR A 59 9.59 5.41 -19.03
N ARG A 60 10.71 6.12 -19.17
CA ARG A 60 11.16 6.61 -20.47
C ARG A 60 11.55 5.46 -21.40
N ILE A 61 12.22 4.44 -20.87
CA ILE A 61 12.66 3.27 -21.65
C ILE A 61 11.46 2.39 -22.01
N THR A 62 10.59 2.08 -21.05
CA THR A 62 9.43 1.20 -21.31
C THR A 62 8.40 1.89 -22.20
N SER A 63 8.16 3.19 -21.99
CA SER A 63 7.32 3.96 -22.91
C SER A 63 7.95 4.06 -24.31
N ALA A 64 9.27 4.13 -24.47
CA ALA A 64 9.92 4.12 -25.78
C ALA A 64 9.75 2.76 -26.50
N LEU A 65 9.96 1.65 -25.78
CA LEU A 65 9.80 0.29 -26.32
C LEU A 65 8.34 -0.04 -26.70
N GLY A 66 7.37 0.49 -25.96
CA GLY A 66 5.94 0.21 -26.19
C GLY A 66 5.29 1.00 -27.31
N ARG A 67 5.88 2.14 -27.74
CA ARG A 67 5.35 3.00 -28.84
C ARG A 67 4.96 2.24 -30.11
N PRO A 68 5.83 1.40 -30.70
CA PRO A 68 5.51 0.74 -31.98
C PRO A 68 4.37 -0.28 -31.88
N PHE A 69 4.13 -0.83 -30.69
CA PHE A 69 3.12 -1.88 -30.47
C PHE A 69 1.83 -1.37 -29.84
N ARG A 70 1.78 -0.09 -29.46
CA ARG A 70 0.63 0.56 -28.82
C ARG A 70 -0.67 0.42 -29.61
N ASN A 71 -0.66 0.74 -30.90
CA ASN A 71 -1.88 0.70 -31.73
C ASN A 71 -2.39 -0.73 -31.90
N ARG A 72 -1.48 -1.71 -32.03
CA ARG A 72 -1.87 -3.13 -32.08
C ARG A 72 -2.45 -3.62 -30.76
N ALA A 73 -1.86 -3.22 -29.64
CA ALA A 73 -2.35 -3.59 -28.31
C ALA A 73 -3.70 -2.95 -27.98
N LEU A 74 -3.92 -1.68 -28.35
CA LEU A 74 -5.21 -1.02 -28.17
C LEU A 74 -6.32 -1.67 -29.00
N ASN A 75 -6.02 -2.04 -30.25
CA ASN A 75 -6.99 -2.72 -31.13
C ASN A 75 -7.29 -4.15 -30.67
N ALA A 76 -6.40 -4.78 -29.89
CA ALA A 76 -6.62 -6.09 -29.30
C ALA A 76 -7.46 -6.03 -28.00
N LEU A 77 -7.57 -4.85 -27.37
CA LEU A 77 -8.38 -4.66 -26.17
C LEU A 77 -9.84 -4.39 -26.56
N SER A 78 -10.76 -5.14 -25.98
CA SER A 78 -12.19 -4.89 -26.17
C SER A 78 -12.63 -3.57 -25.53
N ASP A 79 -13.73 -2.98 -26.01
CA ASP A 79 -14.29 -1.74 -25.48
C ASP A 79 -14.57 -1.80 -23.97
N GLU A 80 -14.94 -2.98 -23.46
CA GLU A 80 -15.13 -3.20 -22.02
C GLU A 80 -13.81 -3.12 -21.24
N GLN A 81 -12.73 -3.71 -21.76
CA GLN A 81 -11.41 -3.66 -21.13
C GLN A 81 -10.87 -2.23 -21.10
N GLN A 82 -11.05 -1.48 -22.18
CA GLN A 82 -10.65 -0.07 -22.24
C GLN A 82 -11.42 0.77 -21.23
N LYS A 83 -12.75 0.57 -21.10
CA LYS A 83 -13.58 1.23 -20.08
C LYS A 83 -13.14 0.85 -18.66
N ALA A 84 -12.79 -0.41 -18.41
CA ALA A 84 -12.30 -0.85 -17.11
C ALA A 84 -10.96 -0.20 -16.72
N ILE A 85 -10.02 -0.09 -17.66
CA ILE A 85 -8.75 0.62 -17.46
C ILE A 85 -9.00 2.10 -17.19
N ARG A 86 -9.85 2.74 -17.99
CA ARG A 86 -10.24 4.13 -17.80
C ARG A 86 -10.81 4.38 -16.40
N ARG A 87 -11.71 3.53 -15.93
CA ARG A 87 -12.26 3.62 -14.55
C ARG A 87 -11.17 3.52 -13.48
N ARG A 88 -10.13 2.70 -13.68
CA ARG A 88 -8.99 2.58 -12.75
C ARG A 88 -8.09 3.81 -12.78
N LEU A 89 -7.85 4.38 -13.97
CA LEU A 89 -7.09 5.62 -14.14
C LEU A 89 -7.81 6.82 -13.53
N GLU A 90 -9.13 6.92 -13.74
CA GLU A 90 -9.99 7.95 -13.13
C GLU A 90 -9.99 7.83 -11.60
N ALA A 91 -10.07 6.62 -11.05
CA ALA A 91 -9.95 6.39 -9.61
C ALA A 91 -8.57 6.83 -9.07
N ALA A 92 -7.50 6.62 -9.85
CA ALA A 92 -6.16 7.08 -9.52
C ALA A 92 -5.95 8.59 -9.70
N GLY A 93 -6.93 9.33 -10.23
CA GLY A 93 -6.84 10.76 -10.48
C GLY A 93 -6.03 11.14 -11.71
N ASN A 94 -5.93 10.25 -12.70
CA ASN A 94 -5.12 10.45 -13.93
C ASN A 94 -3.70 10.96 -13.63
N PRO A 95 -2.88 10.21 -12.88
CA PRO A 95 -1.54 10.64 -12.49
C PRO A 95 -0.72 10.97 -13.75
N ASN A 96 -0.10 12.16 -13.79
CA ASN A 96 0.69 12.66 -14.92
C ASN A 96 -0.08 12.74 -16.26
N GLY A 97 -1.42 12.85 -16.24
CA GLY A 97 -2.23 12.88 -17.46
C GLY A 97 -2.27 11.52 -18.19
N LEU A 98 -2.07 10.41 -17.47
CA LEU A 98 -2.11 9.06 -18.05
C LEU A 98 -3.47 8.81 -18.73
N THR A 99 -3.46 8.75 -20.05
CA THR A 99 -4.57 8.22 -20.85
C THR A 99 -4.51 6.69 -20.88
N VAL A 100 -5.62 6.05 -21.27
CA VAL A 100 -5.66 4.60 -21.52
C VAL A 100 -4.54 4.19 -22.49
N GLU A 101 -4.28 5.05 -23.47
CA GLU A 101 -3.22 4.88 -24.46
C GLU A 101 -1.82 4.83 -23.83
N LEU A 102 -1.48 5.78 -22.97
CA LEU A 102 -0.18 5.83 -22.28
C LEU A 102 0.00 4.65 -21.31
N TYR A 103 -1.08 4.24 -20.62
CA TYR A 103 -1.06 3.07 -19.75
C TYR A 103 -0.76 1.78 -20.55
N VAL A 104 -1.48 1.57 -21.66
CA VAL A 104 -1.29 0.39 -22.52
C VAL A 104 0.10 0.40 -23.14
N GLN A 105 0.56 1.55 -23.61
CA GLN A 105 1.93 1.70 -24.14
C GLN A 105 2.97 1.27 -23.12
N ARG A 106 2.83 1.73 -21.87
CA ARG A 106 3.78 1.41 -20.80
C ARG A 106 3.73 -0.06 -20.41
N LYS A 107 2.53 -0.62 -20.28
CA LYS A 107 2.32 -2.04 -19.98
C LYS A 107 2.91 -2.95 -21.06
N VAL A 108 2.74 -2.60 -22.34
CA VAL A 108 3.35 -3.34 -23.45
C VAL A 108 4.87 -3.21 -23.42
N GLY A 109 5.40 -2.03 -23.12
CA GLY A 109 6.83 -1.81 -22.91
C GLY A 109 7.42 -2.69 -21.81
N ASP A 110 6.73 -2.81 -20.67
CA ASP A 110 7.12 -3.67 -19.55
C ASP A 110 7.12 -5.16 -19.96
N ILE A 111 6.09 -5.61 -20.68
CA ILE A 111 6.01 -6.99 -21.21
C ILE A 111 7.15 -7.29 -22.17
N ILE A 112 7.47 -6.36 -23.09
CA ILE A 112 8.55 -6.58 -24.06
C ILE A 112 9.90 -6.61 -23.34
N LEU A 113 10.18 -5.63 -22.48
CA LEU A 113 11.48 -5.50 -21.82
C LEU A 113 11.72 -6.63 -20.81
N PHE A 114 10.83 -6.78 -19.83
CA PHE A 114 11.01 -7.77 -18.75
C PHE A 114 10.63 -9.19 -19.19
N GLY A 115 9.64 -9.33 -20.10
CA GLY A 115 9.25 -10.64 -20.63
C GLY A 115 10.32 -11.25 -21.54
N SER A 116 10.91 -10.47 -22.46
CA SER A 116 12.01 -10.97 -23.30
C SER A 116 13.25 -11.29 -22.47
N THR A 117 13.63 -10.42 -21.54
CA THR A 117 14.77 -10.64 -20.64
C THR A 117 14.56 -11.88 -19.76
N SER A 118 13.36 -12.07 -19.22
CA SER A 118 13.00 -13.27 -18.45
C SER A 118 13.13 -14.56 -19.27
N LEU A 119 12.69 -14.54 -20.53
CA LEU A 119 12.75 -15.70 -21.42
C LEU A 119 14.20 -16.09 -21.74
N VAL A 120 15.07 -15.11 -21.98
CA VAL A 120 16.51 -15.33 -22.19
C VAL A 120 17.16 -15.94 -20.94
N LEU A 121 16.84 -15.43 -19.74
CA LEU A 121 17.35 -15.95 -18.48
C LEU A 121 16.87 -17.38 -18.17
N PHE A 122 15.62 -17.68 -18.54
CA PHE A 122 15.05 -19.02 -18.41
C PHE A 122 15.79 -20.02 -19.32
N ALA A 123 16.00 -19.67 -20.59
CA ALA A 123 16.73 -20.50 -21.54
C ALA A 123 18.20 -20.71 -21.12
N GLY A 124 18.80 -19.74 -20.41
CA GLY A 124 20.15 -19.83 -19.84
C GLY A 124 20.25 -20.63 -18.53
N GLY A 125 19.19 -21.33 -18.09
CA GLY A 125 19.20 -22.18 -16.89
C GLY A 125 19.09 -21.43 -15.56
N SER A 126 18.97 -20.10 -15.59
CA SER A 126 18.87 -19.25 -14.40
C SER A 126 17.41 -19.03 -13.95
N PHE A 127 16.75 -20.12 -13.53
CA PHE A 127 15.31 -20.14 -13.23
C PHE A 127 14.87 -19.10 -12.19
N LEU A 128 15.64 -18.94 -11.10
CA LEU A 128 15.32 -17.98 -10.03
C LEU A 128 15.35 -16.52 -10.52
N TRP A 129 16.35 -16.16 -11.32
CA TRP A 129 16.48 -14.79 -11.87
C TRP A 129 15.44 -14.48 -12.94
N SER A 130 15.03 -15.50 -13.71
CA SER A 130 13.91 -15.38 -14.66
C SER A 130 12.60 -15.04 -13.94
N ILE A 131 12.26 -15.74 -12.84
CA ILE A 131 11.04 -15.46 -12.06
C ILE A 131 11.05 -14.04 -11.49
N ILE A 132 12.17 -13.63 -10.89
CA ILE A 132 12.30 -12.27 -10.32
C ILE A 132 12.09 -11.21 -11.41
N THR A 133 12.73 -11.38 -12.57
CA THR A 133 12.60 -10.46 -13.70
C THR A 133 11.18 -10.43 -14.27
N PHE A 134 10.52 -11.59 -14.35
CA PHE A 134 9.13 -11.66 -14.80
C PHE A 134 8.17 -10.89 -13.88
N LEU A 135 8.44 -10.88 -12.58
CA LEU A 135 7.61 -10.13 -11.62
C LEU A 135 7.61 -8.62 -11.88
N PHE A 136 8.68 -8.06 -12.48
CA PHE A 136 8.74 -6.65 -12.85
C PHE A 136 7.76 -6.25 -13.96
N VAL A 137 7.17 -7.20 -14.70
CA VAL A 137 6.07 -6.91 -15.64
C VAL A 137 4.87 -6.28 -14.93
N PHE A 138 4.65 -6.60 -13.64
CA PHE A 138 3.57 -6.06 -12.83
C PHE A 138 3.86 -4.66 -12.25
N MET A 139 5.05 -4.10 -12.48
CA MET A 139 5.49 -2.83 -11.88
C MET A 139 4.52 -1.69 -12.17
N THR A 140 4.03 -1.56 -13.41
CA THR A 140 3.09 -0.49 -13.77
C THR A 140 1.71 -0.65 -13.12
N GLU A 141 1.27 -1.88 -12.88
CA GLU A 141 0.00 -2.12 -12.16
C GLU A 141 0.13 -1.80 -10.68
N LEU A 142 1.26 -2.18 -10.07
CA LEU A 142 1.56 -1.88 -8.67
C LEU A 142 1.70 -0.37 -8.44
N ASP A 143 2.37 0.36 -9.33
CA ASP A 143 2.47 1.83 -9.26
C ASP A 143 1.09 2.49 -9.35
N LEU A 144 0.25 2.08 -10.32
CA LEU A 144 -1.11 2.60 -10.44
C LEU A 144 -1.96 2.30 -9.21
N TYR A 145 -1.90 1.06 -8.70
CA TYR A 145 -2.63 0.66 -7.51
C TYR A 145 -2.17 1.44 -6.27
N SER A 146 -0.86 1.60 -6.09
CA SER A 146 -0.28 2.34 -4.97
C SER A 146 -0.67 3.82 -5.02
N ARG A 147 -0.63 4.46 -6.20
CA ARG A 147 -1.09 5.85 -6.39
C ARG A 147 -2.58 6.00 -6.11
N ALA A 148 -3.41 5.09 -6.63
CA ALA A 148 -4.84 5.10 -6.36
C ALA A 148 -5.14 4.95 -4.86
N ARG A 149 -4.43 4.01 -4.21
CA ARG A 149 -4.58 3.78 -2.77
C ARG A 149 -4.16 4.99 -1.95
N LYS A 150 -3.01 5.58 -2.27
CA LYS A 150 -2.53 6.80 -1.61
C LYS A 150 -3.54 7.94 -1.73
N ARG A 151 -4.11 8.13 -2.92
CA ARG A 151 -5.15 9.14 -3.16
C ARG A 151 -6.40 8.88 -2.33
N GLN A 152 -6.82 7.63 -2.21
CA GLN A 152 -7.94 7.23 -1.35
C GLN A 152 -7.65 7.47 0.13
N ASP A 153 -6.44 7.16 0.58
CA ASP A 153 -6.02 7.39 1.97
C ASP A 153 -5.99 8.91 2.28
N GLU A 154 -5.47 9.73 1.35
CA GLU A 154 -5.51 11.21 1.47
C GLU A 154 -6.95 11.76 1.54
N ILE A 155 -7.88 11.19 0.75
CA ILE A 155 -9.32 11.52 0.82
C ILE A 155 -9.90 11.14 2.18
N GLN A 156 -9.61 9.93 2.69
CA GLN A 156 -10.11 9.47 3.97
C GLN A 156 -9.66 10.38 5.12
N GLU A 157 -8.38 10.76 5.13
CA GLU A 157 -7.79 11.58 6.17
C GLU A 157 -8.35 13.01 6.18
N LYS A 158 -8.54 13.63 5.00
CA LYS A 158 -8.97 15.04 4.91
C LYS A 158 -10.47 15.25 4.96
N LEU A 159 -11.27 14.20 4.78
CA LEU A 159 -12.72 14.32 4.69
C LEU A 159 -13.38 14.82 5.99
N PRO A 160 -13.05 14.32 7.20
CA PRO A 160 -13.66 14.82 8.44
C PRO A 160 -13.44 16.33 8.64
N ASP A 161 -12.21 16.81 8.46
CA ASP A 161 -11.85 18.23 8.58
C ASP A 161 -12.60 19.08 7.55
N PHE A 162 -12.73 18.59 6.31
CA PHE A 162 -13.49 19.27 5.26
C PHE A 162 -14.98 19.39 5.64
N LEU A 163 -15.57 18.33 6.20
CA LEU A 163 -16.97 18.33 6.61
C LEU A 163 -17.24 19.27 7.79
N ASP A 164 -16.31 19.42 8.74
CA ASP A 164 -16.45 20.38 9.83
C ASP A 164 -16.50 21.82 9.32
N VAL A 165 -15.57 22.19 8.43
CA VAL A 165 -15.56 23.53 7.85
C VAL A 165 -16.82 23.75 7.02
N LEU A 166 -17.29 22.73 6.29
CA LEU A 166 -18.54 22.79 5.56
C LEU A 166 -19.74 22.96 6.50
N ALA A 167 -19.80 22.22 7.60
CA ALA A 167 -20.85 22.31 8.61
C ALA A 167 -20.93 23.72 9.21
N VAL A 168 -19.79 24.30 9.60
CA VAL A 168 -19.70 25.68 10.11
C VAL A 168 -20.17 26.68 9.06
N THR A 169 -19.77 26.50 7.81
CA THR A 169 -20.12 27.40 6.71
C THR A 169 -21.62 27.35 6.38
N VAL A 170 -22.22 26.15 6.37
CA VAL A 170 -23.68 25.98 6.21
C VAL A 170 -24.43 26.53 7.43
N GLY A 171 -23.91 26.30 8.63
CA GLY A 171 -24.48 26.82 9.89
C GLY A 171 -24.48 28.36 9.96
N ALA A 172 -23.55 29.01 9.27
CA ALA A 172 -23.51 30.47 9.11
C ALA A 172 -24.57 31.03 8.13
N GLY A 173 -25.44 30.18 7.59
CA GLY A 173 -26.58 30.58 6.74
C GLY A 173 -26.28 30.57 5.24
N LEU A 174 -25.11 30.11 4.80
CA LEU A 174 -24.84 29.86 3.39
C LEU A 174 -25.65 28.67 2.89
N SER A 175 -26.17 28.76 1.67
CA SER A 175 -26.73 27.57 1.02
C SER A 175 -25.65 26.51 0.88
N PHE A 176 -26.05 25.23 0.98
CA PHE A 176 -25.10 24.10 0.91
C PHE A 176 -24.16 24.17 -0.30
N ARG A 177 -24.68 24.58 -1.46
CA ARG A 177 -23.89 24.73 -2.68
C ARG A 177 -22.83 25.84 -2.55
N GLN A 178 -23.21 27.02 -2.06
CA GLN A 178 -22.28 28.13 -1.83
C GLN A 178 -21.23 27.78 -0.77
N ALA A 179 -21.65 27.09 0.29
CA ALA A 179 -20.75 26.61 1.32
C ALA A 179 -19.74 25.62 0.74
N LEU A 180 -20.19 24.65 -0.07
CA LEU A 180 -19.32 23.68 -0.72
C LEU A 180 -18.29 24.36 -1.62
N GLU A 181 -18.72 25.29 -2.47
CA GLU A 181 -17.83 26.09 -3.33
C GLU A 181 -16.78 26.84 -2.50
N ARG A 182 -17.21 27.53 -1.43
CA ARG A 182 -16.32 28.28 -0.54
C ARG A 182 -15.28 27.40 0.13
N VAL A 183 -15.66 26.22 0.61
CA VAL A 183 -14.74 25.28 1.29
C VAL A 183 -13.79 24.62 0.29
N THR A 184 -14.28 24.28 -0.92
CA THR A 184 -13.39 23.74 -1.96
C THR A 184 -12.29 24.73 -2.36
N ASP A 185 -12.56 26.03 -2.32
CA ASP A 185 -11.57 27.05 -2.66
C ASP A 185 -10.65 27.43 -1.50
N SER A 186 -11.12 27.30 -0.24
CA SER A 186 -10.30 27.63 0.94
C SER A 186 -9.33 26.51 1.35
N MET A 187 -9.66 25.25 1.05
CA MET A 187 -8.86 24.09 1.45
C MET A 187 -8.36 23.32 0.22
N PRO A 188 -7.28 23.75 -0.46
CA PRO A 188 -6.76 23.03 -1.63
C PRO A 188 -6.28 21.62 -1.23
N SER A 189 -6.94 20.60 -1.77
CA SER A 189 -6.64 19.19 -1.49
C SER A 189 -7.14 18.30 -2.64
N VAL A 190 -6.73 17.03 -2.65
CA VAL A 190 -7.27 16.01 -3.57
C VAL A 190 -8.80 15.93 -3.46
N LEU A 191 -9.34 16.06 -2.24
CA LEU A 191 -10.76 16.04 -1.97
C LEU A 191 -11.48 17.24 -2.59
N SER A 192 -10.86 18.42 -2.53
CA SER A 192 -11.43 19.66 -3.09
C SER A 192 -11.48 19.63 -4.61
N GLU A 193 -10.49 19.02 -5.28
CA GLU A 193 -10.57 18.80 -6.73
C GLU A 193 -11.73 17.87 -7.10
N GLU A 194 -11.95 16.81 -6.32
CA GLU A 194 -13.05 15.88 -6.54
C GLU A 194 -14.43 16.52 -6.31
N PHE A 195 -14.58 17.35 -5.27
CA PHE A 195 -15.79 18.14 -5.05
C PHE A 195 -15.98 19.23 -6.12
N ARG A 196 -14.91 19.84 -6.64
CA ARG A 196 -14.98 20.79 -7.76
C ARG A 196 -15.49 20.12 -9.03
N VAL A 197 -15.11 18.86 -9.28
CA VAL A 197 -15.71 18.06 -10.38
C VAL A 197 -17.21 17.85 -10.13
N ALA A 198 -17.63 17.54 -8.91
CA ALA A 198 -19.05 17.39 -8.58
C ALA A 198 -19.84 18.70 -8.73
N LEU A 199 -19.27 19.84 -8.31
CA LEU A 199 -19.83 21.19 -8.54
C LEU A 199 -20.02 21.46 -10.03
N ARG A 200 -19.00 21.21 -10.85
CA ARG A 200 -19.08 21.37 -12.30
C ARG A 200 -20.14 20.46 -12.94
N GLN A 201 -20.29 19.22 -12.46
CA GLN A 201 -21.36 18.34 -12.95
C GLN A 201 -22.75 18.93 -12.66
N MET A 202 -22.93 19.54 -11.48
CA MET A 202 -24.15 20.24 -11.13
C MET A 202 -24.38 21.48 -12.02
N ASP A 203 -23.32 22.20 -12.40
CA ASP A 203 -23.41 23.35 -13.31
C ASP A 203 -23.88 22.96 -14.71
N LEU A 204 -23.50 21.75 -15.13
CA LEU A 204 -23.93 21.14 -16.39
C LEU A 204 -25.33 20.51 -16.31
N GLY A 205 -26.07 20.74 -15.22
CA GLY A 205 -27.45 20.27 -15.05
C GLY A 205 -27.60 18.87 -14.44
N THR A 206 -26.50 18.25 -13.99
CA THR A 206 -26.59 16.96 -13.26
C THR A 206 -27.22 17.18 -11.89
N SER A 207 -28.16 16.32 -11.49
CA SER A 207 -28.74 16.42 -10.14
C SER A 207 -27.66 16.23 -9.07
N ARG A 208 -27.79 16.95 -7.93
CA ARG A 208 -26.86 16.82 -6.78
C ARG A 208 -26.67 15.37 -6.35
N ARG A 209 -27.77 14.61 -6.27
CA ARG A 209 -27.76 13.18 -5.90
C ARG A 209 -26.90 12.36 -6.86
N GLN A 210 -27.04 12.60 -8.17
CA GLN A 210 -26.26 11.90 -9.18
C GLN A 210 -24.78 12.33 -9.18
N ALA A 211 -24.50 13.63 -9.01
CA ALA A 211 -23.14 14.14 -8.92
C ALA A 211 -22.37 13.53 -7.73
N PHE A 212 -23.00 13.46 -6.56
CA PHE A 212 -22.41 12.81 -5.38
C PHE A 212 -22.30 11.29 -5.51
N ARG A 213 -23.26 10.64 -6.17
CA ARG A 213 -23.12 9.21 -6.49
C ARG A 213 -21.93 8.95 -7.40
N SER A 214 -21.77 9.73 -8.47
CA SER A 214 -20.61 9.65 -9.37
C SER A 214 -19.29 9.96 -8.67
N LEU A 215 -19.29 10.91 -7.72
CA LEU A 215 -18.15 11.21 -6.86
C LEU A 215 -17.71 9.98 -6.02
N ALA A 216 -18.65 9.30 -5.36
CA ALA A 216 -18.38 8.10 -4.58
C ALA A 216 -17.89 6.94 -5.47
N GLU A 217 -18.55 6.70 -6.60
CA GLU A 217 -18.21 5.62 -7.54
C GLU A 217 -16.81 5.80 -8.16
N ARG A 218 -16.40 7.05 -8.43
CA ARG A 218 -15.08 7.37 -9.00
C ARG A 218 -13.95 7.14 -7.99
N ASN A 219 -14.12 7.60 -6.76
CA ASN A 219 -13.04 7.54 -5.76
C ASN A 219 -12.94 6.18 -5.06
N LYS A 220 -14.04 5.40 -5.00
CA LYS A 220 -14.09 4.09 -4.32
C LYS A 220 -13.53 4.13 -2.90
N ASN A 221 -13.81 5.21 -2.18
CA ASN A 221 -13.41 5.40 -0.80
C ASN A 221 -14.62 5.15 0.11
N GLU A 222 -14.45 4.34 1.15
CA GLU A 222 -15.53 3.94 2.05
C GLU A 222 -16.12 5.13 2.81
N SER A 223 -15.25 5.95 3.39
CA SER A 223 -15.58 7.17 4.12
C SER A 223 -16.38 8.17 3.27
N LEU A 224 -15.97 8.38 2.02
CA LEU A 224 -16.70 9.22 1.08
C LEU A 224 -18.06 8.62 0.70
N GLY A 225 -18.14 7.30 0.54
CA GLY A 225 -19.41 6.60 0.29
C GLY A 225 -20.41 6.72 1.45
N LYS A 226 -19.92 6.60 2.70
CA LYS A 226 -20.72 6.82 3.92
C LYS A 226 -21.25 8.25 3.95
N PHE A 227 -20.40 9.25 3.72
CA PHE A 227 -20.80 10.65 3.63
C PHE A 227 -21.89 10.88 2.57
N VAL A 228 -21.68 10.40 1.33
CA VAL A 228 -22.63 10.57 0.23
C VAL A 228 -23.98 9.94 0.55
N THR A 229 -23.99 8.79 1.21
CA THR A 229 -25.23 8.10 1.61
C THR A 229 -25.94 8.89 2.71
N ALA A 230 -25.21 9.31 3.74
CA ALA A 230 -25.75 10.03 4.89
C ALA A 230 -26.30 11.42 4.50
N ILE A 231 -25.61 12.16 3.64
CA ILE A 231 -26.08 13.48 3.20
C ILE A 231 -27.34 13.38 2.33
N GLN A 232 -27.44 12.35 1.47
CA GLN A 232 -28.64 12.11 0.67
C GLN A 232 -29.84 11.77 1.57
N GLN A 233 -29.63 10.96 2.61
CA GLN A 233 -30.67 10.63 3.60
C GLN A 233 -31.08 11.86 4.41
N ALA A 234 -30.13 12.67 4.87
CA ALA A 234 -30.42 13.90 5.60
C ALA A 234 -31.27 14.88 4.76
N GLU A 235 -30.98 14.99 3.47
CA GLU A 235 -31.77 15.79 2.52
C GLU A 235 -33.19 15.25 2.34
N GLU A 236 -33.36 13.94 2.21
CA GLU A 236 -34.69 13.30 2.07
C GLU A 236 -35.55 13.46 3.32
N LEU A 237 -34.93 13.40 4.50
CA LEU A 237 -35.60 13.56 5.80
C LEU A 237 -35.81 15.03 6.20
N GLY A 238 -35.24 15.99 5.46
CA GLY A 238 -35.30 17.41 5.79
C GLY A 238 -34.51 17.78 7.05
N ALA A 239 -33.50 16.98 7.41
CA ALA A 239 -32.68 17.23 8.59
C ALA A 239 -31.77 18.46 8.39
N PRO A 240 -31.42 19.20 9.47
CA PRO A 240 -30.51 20.32 9.37
C PRO A 240 -29.13 19.88 8.84
N LEU A 241 -28.77 20.34 7.64
CA LEU A 241 -27.54 19.89 6.97
C LEU A 241 -26.27 20.18 7.77
N ALA A 242 -26.21 21.32 8.47
CA ALA A 242 -25.07 21.67 9.32
C ALA A 242 -24.85 20.62 10.43
N GLN A 243 -25.94 20.16 11.06
CA GLN A 243 -25.87 19.15 12.10
C GLN A 243 -25.49 17.78 11.52
N ALA A 244 -26.12 17.37 10.42
CA ALA A 244 -25.80 16.12 9.75
C ALA A 244 -24.32 16.05 9.32
N LEU A 245 -23.76 17.14 8.77
CA LEU A 245 -22.36 17.22 8.38
C LEU A 245 -21.40 17.07 9.58
N SER A 246 -21.71 17.72 10.70
CA SER A 246 -20.92 17.62 11.93
C SER A 246 -20.97 16.20 12.52
N GLU A 247 -22.15 15.58 12.56
CA GLU A 247 -22.33 14.22 13.05
C GLU A 247 -21.56 13.20 12.20
N ILE A 248 -21.60 13.34 10.87
CA ILE A 248 -20.81 12.50 9.96
C ILE A 248 -19.31 12.68 10.24
N GLY A 249 -18.82 13.92 10.36
CA GLY A 249 -17.41 14.19 10.65
C GLY A 249 -16.94 13.55 11.98
N ASP A 250 -17.77 13.65 13.02
CA ASP A 250 -17.50 13.03 14.32
C ASP A 250 -17.49 11.50 14.26
N ASP A 251 -18.43 10.90 13.52
CA ASP A 251 -18.47 9.44 13.36
C ASP A 251 -17.25 8.93 12.58
N MET A 252 -16.77 9.66 11.58
CA MET A 252 -15.55 9.31 10.86
C MET A 252 -14.31 9.37 11.77
N ARG A 253 -14.20 10.41 12.61
CA ARG A 253 -13.12 10.50 13.61
C ARG A 253 -13.18 9.36 14.63
N ARG A 254 -14.38 8.98 15.07
CA ARG A 254 -14.59 7.83 15.97
C ARG A 254 -14.17 6.53 15.31
N ASP A 255 -14.55 6.31 14.06
CA ASP A 255 -14.17 5.14 13.26
C ASP A 255 -12.64 5.03 13.11
N ASP A 256 -11.97 6.14 12.77
CA ASP A 256 -10.51 6.18 12.66
C ASP A 256 -9.82 5.90 14.00
N ALA A 257 -10.32 6.49 15.10
CA ALA A 257 -9.81 6.20 16.44
C ALA A 257 -9.99 4.73 16.83
N GLN A 258 -11.14 4.13 16.50
CA GLN A 258 -11.38 2.70 16.72
C GLN A 258 -10.48 1.82 15.86
N TYR A 259 -10.26 2.16 14.59
CA TYR A 259 -9.36 1.44 13.71
C TYR A 259 -7.93 1.43 14.27
N MET A 260 -7.44 2.59 14.72
CA MET A 260 -6.12 2.72 15.34
C MET A 260 -6.02 1.92 16.63
N ARG A 261 -7.06 1.92 17.48
CA ARG A 261 -7.14 1.07 18.68
C ARG A 261 -7.09 -0.42 18.34
N ARG A 262 -7.86 -0.87 17.34
CA ARG A 262 -7.85 -2.28 16.88
C ARG A 262 -6.48 -2.69 16.34
N LYS A 263 -5.81 -1.79 15.62
CA LYS A 263 -4.45 -2.01 15.10
C LYS A 263 -3.44 -2.11 16.26
N ALA A 264 -3.53 -1.22 17.25
CA ALA A 264 -2.69 -1.27 18.45
C ALA A 264 -2.91 -2.56 19.26
N GLN A 265 -4.17 -2.99 19.45
CA GLN A 265 -4.49 -4.24 20.13
C GLN A 265 -3.96 -5.48 19.41
N LYS A 266 -3.86 -5.46 18.07
CA LYS A 266 -3.26 -6.55 17.29
C LYS A 266 -1.73 -6.57 17.34
N LEU A 267 -1.08 -5.48 17.77
CA LEU A 267 0.38 -5.44 17.95
C LEU A 267 0.80 -6.14 19.25
N ASN A 268 0.03 -6.00 20.33
CA ASN A 268 0.37 -6.55 21.64
C ASN A 268 0.65 -8.08 21.61
N PRO A 269 -0.18 -8.94 20.98
CA PRO A 269 0.09 -10.38 20.89
C PRO A 269 1.32 -10.73 20.04
N ARG A 270 1.65 -9.90 19.03
CA ARG A 270 2.80 -10.15 18.14
C ARG A 270 4.12 -9.93 18.85
N VAL A 271 4.20 -8.89 19.69
CA VAL A 271 5.40 -8.58 20.48
C VAL A 271 5.70 -9.73 21.44
N THR A 272 4.71 -10.19 22.20
CA THR A 272 4.87 -11.31 23.14
C THR A 272 5.25 -12.62 22.45
N GLY A 273 4.69 -12.88 21.26
CA GLY A 273 5.03 -14.06 20.47
C GLY A 273 6.49 -14.06 20.00
N VAL A 274 7.00 -12.92 19.53
CA VAL A 274 8.40 -12.78 19.07
C VAL A 274 9.37 -12.92 20.23
N THR A 275 9.08 -12.29 21.38
CA THR A 275 9.92 -12.40 22.57
C THR A 275 9.99 -13.83 23.08
N ALA A 276 8.86 -14.55 23.12
CA ALA A 276 8.81 -15.95 23.53
C ALA A 276 9.58 -16.84 22.55
N ALA A 277 9.37 -16.68 21.24
CA ALA A 277 10.06 -17.45 20.20
C ALA A 277 11.58 -17.23 20.18
N THR A 278 12.07 -16.08 20.66
CA THR A 278 13.51 -15.77 20.71
C THR A 278 14.18 -16.26 22.01
N LEU A 279 13.51 -16.09 23.15
CA LEU A 279 14.05 -16.47 24.46
C LEU A 279 14.12 -18.00 24.65
N LEU A 280 13.11 -18.74 24.20
CA LEU A 280 13.02 -20.19 24.38
C LEU A 280 14.22 -20.97 23.78
N PRO A 281 14.58 -20.80 22.49
CA PRO A 281 15.73 -21.50 21.92
C PRO A 281 17.04 -21.03 22.54
N GLY A 282 17.18 -19.74 22.90
CA GLY A 282 18.35 -19.24 23.63
C GLY A 282 18.52 -19.92 24.99
N LEU A 283 17.43 -20.11 25.74
CA LEU A 283 17.43 -20.83 27.01
C LEU A 283 17.81 -22.31 26.83
N ILE A 284 17.26 -22.97 25.80
CA ILE A 284 17.59 -24.37 25.49
C ILE A 284 19.08 -24.51 25.15
N ILE A 285 19.62 -23.65 24.29
CA ILE A 285 21.05 -23.67 23.92
C ILE A 285 21.92 -23.44 25.16
N LEU A 286 21.55 -22.51 26.04
CA LEU A 286 22.28 -22.21 27.26
C LEU A 286 22.27 -23.40 28.24
N ILE A 287 21.11 -24.06 28.42
CA ILE A 287 20.99 -25.26 29.26
C ILE A 287 21.79 -26.42 28.66
N CYS A 288 21.65 -26.70 27.36
CA CYS A 288 22.40 -27.75 26.67
C CYS A 288 23.91 -27.50 26.72
N GLY A 289 24.34 -26.25 26.53
CA GLY A 289 25.75 -25.86 26.65
C GLY A 289 26.27 -26.03 28.07
N ALA A 290 25.53 -25.57 29.08
CA ALA A 290 25.91 -25.73 30.48
C ALA A 290 25.94 -27.22 30.90
N MET A 291 25.02 -28.05 30.41
CA MET A 291 25.07 -29.50 30.64
C MET A 291 26.29 -30.14 29.97
N PHE A 292 26.64 -29.73 28.75
CA PHE A 292 27.79 -30.26 28.01
C PHE A 292 29.12 -29.90 28.67
N PHE A 293 29.27 -28.67 29.19
CA PHE A 293 30.49 -28.24 29.88
C PHE A 293 30.54 -28.61 31.37
N GLY A 294 29.37 -28.73 32.02
CA GLY A 294 29.26 -29.02 33.46
C GLY A 294 29.35 -30.51 33.78
N MET A 295 29.03 -31.39 32.82
CA MET A 295 29.32 -32.80 32.93
C MET A 295 30.57 -33.07 32.10
N ASP A 296 31.71 -33.32 32.74
CA ASP A 296 32.97 -33.76 32.13
C ASP A 296 32.81 -35.19 31.55
N VAL A 297 31.87 -35.36 30.60
CA VAL A 297 31.53 -36.67 30.03
C VAL A 297 32.58 -36.99 28.98
N ASP A 298 33.54 -37.80 29.41
CA ASP A 298 34.58 -38.38 28.58
C ASP A 298 33.94 -39.42 27.61
N PHE A 299 33.51 -38.93 26.43
CA PHE A 299 33.02 -39.78 25.33
C PHE A 299 34.12 -40.67 24.71
N SER A 300 35.37 -40.56 25.18
CA SER A 300 36.45 -41.50 24.87
C SER A 300 36.12 -42.94 25.25
N SER A 301 35.16 -43.16 26.17
CA SER A 301 34.67 -44.49 26.56
C SER A 301 33.55 -45.05 25.67
N LEU A 302 32.90 -44.24 24.83
CA LEU A 302 31.80 -44.66 23.95
C LEU A 302 32.23 -45.05 22.53
N GLY A 303 33.51 -44.87 22.20
CA GLY A 303 34.10 -45.29 20.91
C GLY A 303 34.71 -46.71 20.92
N ASN A 304 34.59 -47.46 22.01
CA ASN A 304 35.18 -48.79 22.19
C ASN A 304 34.16 -49.88 22.55
N LEU A 305 32.90 -49.71 22.13
CA LEU A 305 31.86 -50.75 22.10
C LEU A 305 31.34 -50.92 20.66
#